data_AF-A0A3N5YXB4-F1
#
_entry.id   AF-A0A3N5YXB4-F1
#
_cell.length_a   1.000
_cell.length_b   1.000
_cell.length_c   1.000
_cell.angle_alpha   90.00
_cell.angle_beta   90.00
_cell.angle_gamma   90.00
#
_symmetry.space_group_name_H-M   'P 1'
#
loop_
_entity.id
_entity.type
_entity.pdbx_description
1 polymer ?
#
loop_
_entity_poly.entity_id
_entity_poly.type
_entity_poly.pdbx_seq_one_letter_code
_entity_poly.pdbx_strand_id
1 'polypeptide(L)'
;MNLLEMWQQMGWVAKAIAVVLFFMSMLSFGVAIERIYTFIQARKQSKLYAPQVAKHLKEGRLKDAIAVSNNKAYRYSHLAKVVLAGLQEYQFAQESGQGMSREDVLDTVRRAIQRASALTASDL
;
A
#
# COMPACT_ATOMS: atom_id res chain seq x y z
N MET A 1 -5.63 -8.03 48.00
CA MET A 1 -6.55 -7.20 47.21
C MET A 1 -6.71 -7.83 45.85
N ASN A 2 -7.87 -8.44 45.61
CA ASN A 2 -8.21 -9.03 44.32
C ASN A 2 -8.72 -7.95 43.35
N LEU A 3 -8.58 -8.17 42.04
CA LEU A 3 -9.11 -7.26 40.99
C LEU A 3 -10.60 -6.96 41.18
N LEU A 4 -11.35 -7.93 41.70
CA LEU A 4 -12.78 -7.82 41.99
C LEU A 4 -13.07 -6.91 43.20
N GLU A 5 -12.21 -6.95 44.24
CA GLU A 5 -12.31 -6.05 45.40
C GLU A 5 -11.93 -4.61 45.00
N MET A 6 -10.90 -4.44 44.16
CA MET A 6 -10.51 -3.12 43.64
C MET A 6 -11.63 -2.50 42.77
N TRP A 7 -12.31 -3.30 41.96
CA TRP A 7 -13.45 -2.85 41.15
C TRP A 7 -14.65 -2.44 42.01
N GLN A 8 -14.92 -3.15 43.11
CA GLN A 8 -15.99 -2.76 44.04
C GLN A 8 -15.65 -1.47 44.80
N GLN A 9 -14.38 -1.24 45.13
CA GLN A 9 -13.91 -0.01 45.80
C GLN A 9 -13.80 1.21 44.86
N MET A 10 -13.82 1.02 43.54
CA MET A 10 -13.81 2.13 42.58
C MET A 10 -15.15 2.89 42.56
N GLY A 11 -15.06 4.22 42.70
CA GLY A 11 -16.19 5.12 42.49
C GLY A 11 -16.76 5.04 41.06
N TRP A 12 -18.01 5.47 40.89
CA TRP A 12 -18.73 5.41 39.59
C TRP A 12 -17.94 6.07 38.44
N VAL A 13 -17.31 7.22 38.71
CA VAL A 13 -16.49 7.95 37.73
C VAL A 13 -15.29 7.11 37.27
N ALA A 14 -14.63 6.40 38.20
CA ALA A 14 -13.51 5.53 37.89
C ALA A 14 -13.91 4.33 37.01
N LYS A 15 -15.09 3.75 37.25
CA LYS A 15 -15.64 2.68 36.41
C LYS A 15 -15.94 3.16 34.98
N ALA A 16 -16.49 4.37 34.82
CA ALA A 16 -16.75 4.95 33.51
C ALA A 16 -15.46 5.14 32.68
N ILE A 17 -14.39 5.66 33.32
CA ILE A 17 -13.08 5.83 32.67
C ILE A 17 -12.50 4.46 32.27
N ALA A 18 -12.58 3.45 33.14
CA ALA A 18 -12.09 2.11 32.85
C ALA A 18 -12.78 1.50 31.62
N VAL A 19 -14.09 1.71 31.46
CA VAL A 19 -14.84 1.26 30.28
C VAL A 19 -14.39 2.00 29.01
N VAL A 20 -14.23 3.33 29.06
CA VAL A 20 -13.75 4.11 27.90
C VAL A 20 -12.34 3.68 27.49
N LEU A 21 -11.43 3.49 28.44
CA LEU A 21 -10.07 3.02 28.17
C LEU A 21 -10.06 1.60 27.59
N PHE A 22 -10.94 0.73 28.07
CA PHE A 22 -11.09 -0.62 27.53
C PHE A 22 -11.54 -0.59 26.06
N PHE A 23 -12.52 0.24 25.71
CA PHE A 23 -12.95 0.39 24.32
C PHE A 23 -11.88 1.04 23.44
N MET A 24 -11.19 2.09 23.92
CA MET A 24 -10.05 2.67 23.19
C MET A 24 -8.93 1.65 22.97
N SER A 25 -8.65 0.80 23.97
CA SER A 25 -7.68 -0.28 23.86
C SER A 25 -8.09 -1.30 22.80
N MET A 26 -9.34 -1.75 22.83
CA MET A 26 -9.86 -2.73 21.87
C MET A 26 -9.84 -2.20 20.43
N LEU A 27 -10.25 -0.94 20.21
CA LEU A 27 -10.20 -0.29 18.90
C LEU A 27 -8.76 -0.11 18.39
N SER A 28 -7.84 0.32 19.27
CA SER A 28 -6.42 0.47 18.94
C SER A 28 -5.79 -0.87 18.52
N PHE A 29 -6.09 -1.93 19.26
CA PHE A 29 -5.58 -3.27 18.95
C PHE A 29 -6.12 -3.82 17.62
N GLY A 30 -7.39 -3.57 17.31
CA GLY A 30 -8.00 -3.95 16.03
C GLY A 30 -7.29 -3.30 14.84
N VAL A 31 -7.08 -1.98 14.90
CA VAL A 31 -6.36 -1.22 13.85
C VAL A 31 -4.91 -1.69 13.73
N ALA A 32 -4.25 -2.01 14.85
CA ALA A 32 -2.88 -2.51 14.83
C ALA A 32 -2.75 -3.86 14.10
N ILE A 33 -3.68 -4.79 14.34
CA ILE A 33 -3.70 -6.09 13.65
C ILE A 33 -3.92 -5.91 12.15
N GLU A 34 -4.90 -5.09 11.75
CA GLU A 34 -5.20 -4.84 10.34
C GLU A 34 -3.98 -4.26 9.61
N ARG A 35 -3.28 -3.32 10.25
CA ARG A 35 -2.05 -2.72 9.72
C ARG A 35 -0.98 -3.79 9.54
N ILE A 36 -0.65 -4.55 10.59
CA ILE A 36 0.38 -5.62 10.54
C ILE A 36 0.06 -6.65 9.45
N TYR A 37 -1.19 -7.10 9.36
CA TYR A 37 -1.62 -8.05 8.34
C TYR A 37 -1.40 -7.51 6.92
N THR A 38 -1.78 -6.24 6.69
CA THR A 38 -1.61 -5.56 5.40
C THR A 38 -0.13 -5.48 4.99
N PHE A 39 0.75 -5.13 5.93
CA PHE A 39 2.21 -5.07 5.69
C PHE A 39 2.80 -6.44 5.30
N ILE A 40 2.40 -7.50 5.99
CA ILE A 40 2.89 -8.86 5.71
C ILE A 40 2.44 -9.31 4.32
N GLN A 41 1.17 -9.07 3.98
CA GLN A 41 0.63 -9.42 2.66
C GLN A 41 1.27 -8.62 1.55
N ALA A 42 1.49 -7.32 1.75
CA ALA A 42 2.16 -6.46 0.79
C ALA A 42 3.58 -6.95 0.44
N ARG A 43 4.37 -7.37 1.44
CA ARG A 43 5.71 -7.94 1.19
C ARG A 43 5.65 -9.24 0.42
N LYS A 44 4.74 -10.16 0.77
CA LYS A 44 4.57 -11.44 0.08
C LYS A 44 4.17 -11.23 -1.39
N GLN A 45 3.19 -10.37 -1.63
CA GLN A 45 2.70 -10.06 -2.98
C GLN A 45 3.77 -9.38 -3.83
N SER A 46 4.55 -8.46 -3.27
CA SER A 46 5.62 -7.76 -4.00
C SER A 46 6.73 -8.70 -4.47
N LYS A 47 7.09 -9.70 -3.65
CA LYS A 47 8.08 -10.71 -4.03
C LYS A 47 7.59 -11.62 -5.16
N LEU A 48 6.31 -11.95 -5.19
CA LEU A 48 5.70 -12.78 -6.24
C LEU A 48 5.48 -12.00 -7.54
N TYR A 49 5.20 -10.71 -7.45
CA TYR A 49 4.95 -9.83 -8.58
C TYR A 49 6.21 -9.51 -9.40
N ALA A 50 7.34 -9.21 -8.72
CA ALA A 50 8.59 -8.80 -9.36
C ALA A 50 9.07 -9.69 -10.53
N PRO A 51 9.16 -11.03 -10.40
CA PRO A 51 9.60 -11.89 -11.51
C PRO A 51 8.59 -11.95 -12.66
N GLN A 52 7.29 -11.80 -12.37
CA GLN A 52 6.24 -11.87 -13.39
C GLN A 52 6.26 -10.62 -14.27
N VAL A 53 6.26 -9.42 -13.65
CA VAL A 53 6.34 -8.18 -14.42
C VAL A 53 7.65 -8.08 -15.21
N ALA A 54 8.78 -8.50 -14.63
CA ALA A 54 10.07 -8.50 -15.31
C ALA A 54 10.07 -9.36 -16.57
N LYS A 55 9.39 -10.52 -16.56
CA LYS A 55 9.22 -11.37 -17.73
C LYS A 55 8.44 -10.66 -18.84
N HIS A 56 7.29 -10.07 -18.52
CA HIS A 56 6.47 -9.35 -19.50
C HIS A 56 7.17 -8.11 -20.06
N LEU A 57 7.94 -7.40 -19.24
CA LEU A 57 8.71 -6.23 -19.66
C LEU A 57 9.88 -6.60 -20.59
N LYS A 58 10.58 -7.71 -20.30
CA LYS A 58 11.66 -8.23 -21.16
C LYS A 58 11.15 -8.66 -22.54
N GLU A 59 9.92 -9.15 -22.60
CA GLU A 59 9.28 -9.58 -23.84
C GLU A 59 8.57 -8.43 -24.58
N GLY A 60 8.73 -7.18 -24.12
CA GLY A 60 8.19 -5.97 -24.75
C GLY A 60 6.67 -5.82 -24.67
N ARG A 61 5.98 -6.68 -23.91
CA ARG A 61 4.51 -6.69 -23.80
C ARG A 61 4.03 -5.74 -22.70
N LEU A 62 4.03 -4.44 -23.02
CA LEU A 62 3.63 -3.38 -22.09
C LEU A 62 2.19 -3.56 -21.57
N LYS A 63 1.25 -3.93 -22.45
CA LYS A 63 -0.16 -4.13 -22.10
C LYS A 63 -0.36 -5.28 -21.10
N ASP A 64 0.38 -6.38 -21.27
CA ASP A 64 0.36 -7.51 -20.34
C ASP A 64 1.00 -7.15 -18.99
N ALA A 65 2.09 -6.37 -19.01
CA ALA A 65 2.71 -5.87 -17.79
C ALA A 65 1.74 -4.98 -16.98
N ILE A 66 0.95 -4.14 -17.64
CA ILE A 66 -0.12 -3.33 -17.02
C ILE A 66 -1.23 -4.22 -16.47
N ALA A 67 -1.67 -5.23 -17.24
CA ALA A 67 -2.71 -6.16 -16.81
C ALA A 67 -2.30 -6.99 -15.58
N VAL A 68 -1.04 -7.46 -15.52
CA VAL A 68 -0.48 -8.15 -14.35
C VAL A 68 -0.38 -7.20 -13.16
N SER A 69 0.06 -5.96 -13.37
CA SER A 69 0.14 -4.94 -12.32
C SER A 69 -1.23 -4.55 -11.75
N ASN A 70 -2.29 -4.59 -12.56
CA ASN A 70 -3.66 -4.27 -12.17
C ASN A 70 -4.45 -5.49 -11.65
N ASN A 71 -3.83 -6.67 -11.59
CA ASN A 71 -4.50 -7.87 -11.10
C ASN A 71 -4.81 -7.72 -9.59
N LYS A 72 -6.04 -8.08 -9.20
CA LYS A 72 -6.51 -8.07 -7.80
C LYS A 72 -5.60 -8.88 -6.86
N ALA A 73 -4.88 -9.86 -7.39
CA ALA A 73 -3.89 -10.64 -6.65
C ALA A 73 -2.72 -9.80 -6.08
N TYR A 74 -2.42 -8.64 -6.68
CA TYR A 74 -1.32 -7.76 -6.28
C TYR A 74 -1.78 -6.41 -5.72
N ARG A 75 -3.06 -6.28 -5.34
CA ARG A 75 -3.65 -5.02 -4.87
C ARG A 75 -2.93 -4.40 -3.66
N TYR A 76 -2.34 -5.24 -2.79
CA TYR A 76 -1.59 -4.78 -1.62
C TYR A 76 -0.09 -4.62 -1.92
N SER A 77 0.40 -4.99 -3.11
CA SER A 77 1.80 -4.81 -3.46
C SER A 77 2.10 -3.33 -3.74
N HIS A 78 2.93 -2.74 -2.88
CA HIS A 78 3.48 -1.41 -3.08
C HIS A 78 4.30 -1.32 -4.39
N LEU A 79 5.04 -2.39 -4.73
CA LEU A 79 5.81 -2.45 -5.98
C LEU A 79 4.90 -2.45 -7.22
N ALA A 80 3.79 -3.18 -7.20
CA ALA A 80 2.84 -3.20 -8.31
C ALA A 80 2.21 -1.82 -8.54
N LYS A 81 1.83 -1.11 -7.48
CA LYS A 81 1.27 0.26 -7.56
C LYS A 81 2.25 1.25 -8.20
N VAL A 82 3.51 1.25 -7.76
CA VAL A 82 4.54 2.17 -8.27
C VAL A 82 4.91 1.87 -9.71
N VAL A 83 5.10 0.58 -10.04
CA VAL A 83 5.44 0.18 -11.41
C VAL A 83 4.27 0.42 -12.36
N LEU A 84 3.02 0.15 -11.94
CA LEU A 84 1.82 0.46 -12.73
C LEU A 84 1.77 1.93 -13.12
N ALA A 85 1.97 2.84 -12.18
CA ALA A 85 1.97 4.28 -12.45
C ALA A 85 3.06 4.67 -13.46
N GLY A 86 4.26 4.09 -13.35
CA GLY A 86 5.32 4.30 -14.33
C GLY A 86 5.00 3.75 -15.72
N LEU A 87 4.38 2.57 -15.80
CA LEU A 87 3.99 1.93 -17.07
C LEU A 87 2.85 2.67 -17.78
N GLN A 88 1.86 3.16 -17.01
CA GLN A 88 0.76 3.96 -17.53
C GLN A 88 1.26 5.29 -18.10
N GLU A 89 2.17 5.96 -17.40
CA GLU A 89 2.74 7.22 -17.87
C GLU A 89 3.69 7.02 -19.05
N TYR A 90 4.38 5.89 -19.12
CA TYR A 90 5.15 5.51 -20.30
C TYR A 90 4.25 5.26 -21.52
N GLN A 91 3.10 4.59 -21.33
CA GLN A 91 2.11 4.40 -22.38
C GLN A 91 1.53 5.75 -22.84
N PHE A 92 1.13 6.60 -21.90
CA PHE A 92 0.58 7.93 -22.17
C PHE A 92 1.58 8.82 -22.92
N ALA A 93 2.85 8.80 -22.52
CA ALA A 93 3.90 9.56 -23.19
C ALA A 93 4.24 9.03 -24.60
N GLN A 94 4.11 7.71 -24.85
CA GLN A 94 4.20 7.18 -26.22
C GLN A 94 3.00 7.59 -27.08
N GLU A 95 1.78 7.52 -26.54
CA GLU A 95 0.56 7.87 -27.27
C GLU A 95 0.45 9.38 -27.54
N SER A 96 1.02 10.21 -26.67
CA SER A 96 1.10 11.68 -26.82
C SER A 96 2.23 12.13 -27.77
N GLY A 97 2.93 11.18 -28.41
CA GLY A 97 4.22 11.32 -29.10
C GLY A 97 4.30 12.19 -30.36
N GLN A 98 3.61 13.32 -30.44
CA GLN A 98 3.94 14.39 -31.40
C GLN A 98 4.76 15.48 -30.69
N GLY A 99 6.05 15.21 -30.44
CA GLY A 99 7.03 16.27 -30.11
C GLY A 99 7.87 16.10 -28.84
N MET A 100 7.68 15.05 -28.04
CA MET A 100 8.53 14.81 -26.85
C MET A 100 9.81 14.06 -27.21
N SER A 101 10.95 14.53 -26.72
CA SER A 101 12.20 13.78 -26.82
C SER A 101 12.14 12.54 -25.94
N ARG A 102 12.96 11.52 -26.24
CA ARG A 102 13.07 10.32 -25.41
C ARG A 102 13.47 10.65 -23.96
N GLU A 103 14.22 11.72 -23.77
CA GLU A 103 14.64 12.22 -22.45
C GLU A 103 13.44 12.77 -21.66
N ASP A 104 12.59 13.56 -22.29
CA ASP A 104 11.38 14.11 -21.66
C ASP A 104 10.39 13.02 -21.23
N VAL A 105 10.25 11.97 -22.05
CA VAL A 105 9.44 10.79 -21.74
C VAL A 105 9.99 10.10 -20.50
N LEU A 106 11.30 9.88 -20.44
CA LEU A 106 11.94 9.22 -19.30
C LEU A 106 11.84 10.06 -18.02
N ASP A 107 11.97 11.37 -18.10
CA ASP A 107 11.83 12.26 -16.95
C ASP A 107 10.39 12.31 -16.44
N THR A 108 9.41 12.30 -17.34
CA THR A 108 7.98 12.21 -16.98
C THR A 108 7.69 10.90 -16.23
N VAL A 109 8.18 9.76 -16.74
CA VAL A 109 8.04 8.46 -16.09
C VAL A 109 8.75 8.42 -14.74
N ARG A 110 9.97 8.97 -14.63
CA ARG A 110 10.72 9.06 -13.36
C ARG A 110 9.94 9.86 -12.32
N ARG A 111 9.39 11.01 -12.72
CA ARG A 111 8.58 11.85 -11.83
C ARG A 111 7.29 11.16 -11.41
N ALA A 112 6.66 10.41 -12.31
CA ALA A 112 5.50 9.58 -11.97
C ALA A 112 5.83 8.49 -10.96
N ILE A 113 6.93 7.76 -11.15
CA ILE A 113 7.41 6.75 -10.21
C ILE A 113 7.68 7.36 -8.84
N GLN A 114 8.34 8.52 -8.78
CA GLN A 114 8.61 9.25 -7.54
C GLN A 114 7.32 9.69 -6.82
N ARG A 115 6.33 10.20 -7.56
CA ARG A 115 5.01 10.54 -7.00
C ARG A 115 4.33 9.30 -6.44
N ALA A 116 4.28 8.23 -7.22
CA ALA A 116 3.65 6.98 -6.81
C ALA A 116 4.35 6.35 -5.60
N SER A 117 5.69 6.41 -5.53
CA SER A 117 6.45 5.92 -4.38
C SER A 117 6.20 6.77 -3.14
N ALA A 118 6.09 8.09 -3.27
CA ALA A 118 5.76 8.97 -2.16
C ALA A 118 4.37 8.67 -1.60
N LEU A 119 3.35 8.57 -2.47
CA LEU A 119 1.98 8.20 -2.07
C LEU A 119 1.94 6.84 -1.38
N THR A 120 2.63 5.87 -1.96
CA THR A 120 2.67 4.51 -1.43
C THR A 120 3.44 4.42 -0.10
N ALA A 121 4.42 5.30 0.12
CA ALA A 121 5.13 5.40 1.39
C ALA A 121 4.32 6.11 2.48
N SER A 122 3.43 7.04 2.11
CA SER A 122 2.47 7.66 3.04
C SER A 122 1.36 6.71 3.49
N ASP A 123 1.06 5.69 2.67
CA ASP A 123 0.10 4.62 2.99
C ASP A 123 0.65 3.54 3.96
N LEU A 124 1.96 3.56 4.26
CA LEU A 124 2.60 2.61 5.19
C LEU A 124 2.29 3.01 6.63
#